data_AF-A0ABD4P9U8-F1
#
_entry.id   AF-A0ABD4P9U8-F1
#
_cell.length_a   1.000
_cell.length_b   1.000
_cell.length_c   1.000
_cell.angle_alpha   90.00
_cell.angle_beta   90.00
_cell.angle_gamma   90.00
#
_symmetry.space_group_name_H-M   'P 1'
#
loop_
_entity.id
_entity.type
_entity.pdbx_description
1 polymer ?
#
loop_
_entity_poly.entity_id
_entity_poly.type
_entity_poly.pdbx_seq_one_letter_code
_entity_poly.pdbx_strand_id
1 'polypeptide(L)' 'GDPVLSWSMSNVVMQSDANANIKPNKKKSPNKIDPSVAALMAFGTFQAEHEDFAFDISDSHRQKLEEFSGV' A
#
# COMPACT_ATOMS: atom_id res chain seq x y z
N GLY A 1 2.22 -0.88 -18.39
CA GLY A 1 1.53 -0.46 -17.16
C GLY A 1 0.89 0.89 -17.39
N ASP A 2 -0.18 1.22 -16.66
CA ASP A 2 -0.83 2.53 -16.73
C ASP A 2 0.13 3.63 -16.20
N PRO A 3 0.46 4.65 -17.01
CA PRO A 3 1.42 5.68 -16.64
C PRO A 3 0.90 6.61 -15.53
N VAL A 4 -0.42 6.81 -15.45
CA VAL A 4 -1.06 7.66 -14.43
C VAL A 4 -1.05 6.96 -13.09
N LEU A 5 -1.33 5.66 -13.07
CA LEU A 5 -1.23 4.86 -11.85
C LEU A 5 0.22 4.82 -11.35
N SER A 6 1.18 4.60 -12.24
CA SER A 6 2.61 4.56 -11.90
C SER A 6 3.09 5.90 -11.30
N TRP A 7 2.69 7.02 -11.91
CA TRP A 7 2.95 8.36 -11.36
C TRP A 7 2.28 8.56 -10.00
N SER A 8 1.01 8.16 -9.86
CA SER A 8 0.29 8.31 -8.59
C SER A 8 0.96 7.51 -7.46
N MET A 9 1.42 6.30 -7.75
CA MET A 9 2.13 5.44 -6.80
C MET A 9 3.45 6.06 -6.33
N SER A 10 4.20 6.68 -7.24
CA SER A 10 5.46 7.38 -6.91
C SER A 10 5.27 8.59 -5.99
N ASN A 11 4.03 9.08 -5.83
CA ASN A 11 3.71 10.24 -5.00
C ASN A 11 3.13 9.85 -3.62
N VAL A 12 2.98 8.55 -3.34
CA VAL A 12 2.44 8.06 -2.06
C VAL A 12 3.48 8.26 -0.96
N VAL A 13 3.10 8.98 0.09
CA VAL A 13 3.92 9.19 1.29
C VAL A 13 3.20 8.57 2.46
N MET A 14 3.85 7.67 3.19
CA MET A 14 3.27 7.06 4.39
C MET A 14 3.48 7.95 5.62
N GLN A 15 2.49 8.03 6.49
CA GLN A 15 2.60 8.64 7.81
C GLN A 15 2.13 7.64 8.87
N SER A 16 2.96 7.46 9.89
CA SER A 16 2.59 6.76 11.11
C SER A 16 1.98 7.74 12.11
N ASP A 17 0.87 7.36 12.74
CA ASP A 17 0.31 8.13 13.86
C ASP A 17 0.77 7.60 15.24
N ALA A 18 0.38 8.31 16.30
CA ALA A 18 0.73 7.95 17.68
C ALA A 18 0.16 6.60 18.12
N ASN A 19 -0.84 6.07 17.42
CA ASN A 19 -1.45 4.76 17.67
C ASN A 19 -0.82 3.66 16.80
N ALA A 20 0.35 3.92 16.19
CA ALA A 20 1.07 3.02 15.30
C ALA A 20 0.32 2.62 14.02
N ASN A 21 -0.75 3.33 13.63
CA ASN A 21 -1.39 3.09 12.35
C ASN A 21 -0.58 3.74 11.23
N ILE A 22 -0.32 2.98 10.16
CA ILE A 22 0.32 3.46 8.94
C ILE A 22 -0.78 3.87 7.96
N LYS A 23 -0.77 5.12 7.51
CA LYS A 23 -1.75 5.64 6.56
C LYS A 23 -1.11 6.49 5.46
N PRO A 24 -1.66 6.49 4.23
CA PRO A 24 -1.22 7.39 3.18
C PRO A 24 -1.50 8.85 3.58
N ASN A 25 -0.48 9.71 3.46
CA ASN A 25 -0.54 11.10 3.85
C ASN A 25 -0.97 12.00 2.69
N LYS A 26 -2.29 12.17 2.54
CA LYS A 26 -2.87 13.03 1.50
C LYS A 26 -2.44 14.51 1.58
N LYS A 27 -1.97 14.99 2.73
CA LYS A 27 -1.54 16.40 2.92
C LYS A 27 -0.06 16.63 2.63
N LYS A 28 0.79 15.62 2.81
CA LYS A 28 2.24 15.71 2.54
C LYS A 28 2.63 15.09 1.20
N SER A 29 1.73 14.36 0.54
CA SER A 29 1.98 13.87 -0.82
C SER A 29 2.11 15.05 -1.79
N PRO A 30 3.23 15.16 -2.52
CA PRO A 30 3.51 16.29 -3.42
C PRO A 30 2.52 16.38 -4.59
N ASN A 31 1.86 15.29 -4.96
CA ASN A 31 0.85 15.24 -6.02
C ASN A 31 -0.31 14.29 -5.66
N LYS A 32 -1.29 14.15 -6.57
CA LYS A 32 -2.51 13.36 -6.35
C LYS A 32 -2.22 11.86 -6.18
N ILE A 33 -2.79 11.30 -5.12
CA ILE A 33 -2.71 9.87 -4.78
C ILE A 33 -4.05 9.13 -4.94
N ASP A 34 -5.07 9.77 -5.54
CA ASP A 34 -6.43 9.24 -5.60
C ASP A 34 -6.52 7.85 -6.29
N PRO A 35 -5.84 7.58 -7.43
CA PRO A 35 -5.80 6.24 -8.03
C PRO A 35 -5.21 5.18 -7.09
N SER A 36 -4.17 5.54 -6.34
CA SER A 36 -3.49 4.63 -5.41
C SER A 36 -4.36 4.30 -4.20
N VAL A 37 -5.04 5.32 -3.66
CA VAL A 37 -6.01 5.14 -2.57
C VAL A 37 -7.22 4.35 -3.05
N ALA A 38 -7.70 4.58 -4.28
CA ALA A 38 -8.81 3.81 -4.85
C ALA A 38 -8.47 2.31 -4.97
N ALA A 39 -7.24 1.98 -5.41
CA ALA A 39 -6.77 0.59 -5.44
C ALA A 39 -6.70 -0.03 -4.04
N LEU A 40 -6.18 0.70 -3.05
CA LEU A 40 -6.15 0.24 -1.65
C LEU A 40 -7.55 0.02 -1.08
N MET A 41 -8.49 0.92 -1.36
CA MET A 41 -9.88 0.79 -0.93
C MET A 41 -10.56 -0.40 -1.58
N ALA A 42 -10.38 -0.59 -2.90
CA ALA A 42 -10.91 -1.75 -3.60
C ALA A 42 -10.37 -3.06 -3.00
N PHE A 43 -9.07 -3.11 -2.72
CA PHE A 43 -8.44 -4.27 -2.08
C PHE A 43 -8.90 -4.50 -0.64
N GLY A 44 -9.08 -3.42 0.14
CA GLY A 44 -9.59 -3.49 1.50
C GLY A 44 -11.05 -3.94 1.57
N THR A 45 -11.91 -3.42 0.70
CA THR A 45 -13.30 -3.87 0.59
C THR A 45 -13.37 -5.31 0.13
N PHE A 46 -12.57 -5.71 -0.85
CA PHE A 46 -12.50 -7.11 -1.29
C PHE A 46 -12.12 -8.05 -0.13
N GLN A 47 -11.10 -7.71 0.66
CA GLN A 47 -10.72 -8.47 1.84
C GLN A 47 -11.82 -8.52 2.91
N ALA A 48 -12.51 -7.40 3.16
CA ALA A 48 -13.59 -7.34 4.14
C ALA A 48 -14.79 -8.20 3.73
N GLU A 49 -15.04 -8.35 2.42
CA GLU A 49 -16.12 -9.19 1.89
C GLU A 49 -15.73 -10.68 1.79
N HIS A 50 -14.43 -10.99 1.72
CA HIS A 50 -13.91 -12.35 1.53
C HIS A 50 -13.02 -12.77 2.72
N GLU A 51 -13.56 -12.77 3.95
CA GLU A 51 -12.90 -12.98 5.27
C GLU A 51 -11.77 -14.05 5.35
N ASP A 52 -11.59 -14.91 4.36
CA ASP A 52 -10.63 -16.03 4.29
C ASP A 52 -9.41 -15.77 3.37
N PHE A 53 -8.79 -14.60 3.42
CA PHE A 53 -7.45 -14.41 2.85
C PHE A 53 -6.41 -14.10 3.93
N ALA A 54 -6.11 -15.11 4.75
CA ALA A 54 -4.80 -15.17 5.38
C ALA A 54 -3.79 -15.44 4.26
N PHE A 55 -3.17 -14.38 3.72
CA PHE A 55 -1.96 -14.54 2.94
C PHE A 55 -0.90 -15.10 3.89
N ASP A 56 -0.77 -16.43 3.93
CA ASP A 56 0.46 -17.02 4.40
C ASP A 56 1.52 -16.53 3.43
N ILE A 57 2.35 -15.60 3.92
CA ILE A 57 3.51 -15.14 3.18
C ILE A 57 4.32 -16.41 2.93
N SER A 58 4.36 -16.87 1.68
CA SER A 58 5.19 -18.01 1.34
C SER A 58 6.62 -17.68 1.76
N ASP A 59 7.39 -18.67 2.17
CA ASP A 59 8.76 -18.45 2.68
C ASP A 59 9.62 -17.62 1.71
N SER A 60 9.38 -17.75 0.41
CA SER A 60 10.01 -16.94 -0.64
C SER A 60 9.68 -15.43 -0.59
N HIS A 61 8.47 -15.04 -0.18
CA HIS A 61 8.09 -13.64 0.02
C HIS A 61 8.64 -13.10 1.34
N ARG A 62 8.74 -13.95 2.38
CA ARG A 62 9.38 -13.61 3.66
C ARG A 62 10.84 -13.27 3.47
N GLN A 63 11.57 -14.13 2.75
CA GLN A 63 12.98 -13.92 2.45
C GLN A 63 13.21 -12.64 1.64
N LYS A 64 12.36 -12.37 0.63
CA LYS A 64 12.45 -11.12 -0.15
C LYS A 64 12.18 -9.87 0.70
N LEU A 65 11.31 -9.95 1.71
CA LEU A 65 11.07 -8.86 2.65
C LEU A 65 12.24 -8.66 3.61
N GLU A 66 12.86 -9.74 4.09
CA GLU A 66 14.07 -9.68 4.93
C GLU A 66 15.27 -9.09 4.16
N GLU A 67 15.36 -9.37 2.85
CA GLU A 67 16.39 -8.83 1.96
C GLU A 67 16.04 -7.43 1.42
N PHE A 68 14.82 -6.93 1.65
CA PHE A 68 14.37 -5.64 1.12
C PHE A 68 14.94 -4.48 1.93
N SER A 69 16.00 -3.85 1.42
CA SER A 69 16.68 -2.71 2.07
C SER A 69 15.99 -1.36 1.90
N GLY A 70 14.77 -1.33 1.34
CA GLY A 70 13.98 -0.09 1.21
C GLY A 70 14.50 0.93 0.21
N VAL A 71 15.41 0.54 -0.70
CA VAL A 71 15.97 1.38 -1.79
C VAL A 71 15.74 0.69 -3.13
#